data_AF-A0A5Q0H405-F1
#
_entry.id   AF-A0A5Q0H405-F1
#
_cell.length_a   1.000
_cell.length_b   1.000
_cell.length_c   1.000
_cell.angle_alpha   90.00
_cell.angle_beta   90.00
_cell.angle_gamma   90.00
#
_symmetry.space_group_name_H-M   'P 1'
#
loop_
_entity.id
_entity.type
_entity.pdbx_description
1 polymer ?
#
loop_
_entity_poly.entity_id
_entity_poly.type
_entity_poly.pdbx_seq_one_letter_code
_entity_poly.pdbx_strand_id
1 'polypeptide(L)'
;MSPGRLIRAAVVLGVVALLLPTTARAAAPGPADVPRIEVRYNAGDEDPAAGPNSLVVTRNDCDMVWLVDYTWDGGQGRVQPQCGETRTVSLAPLGSDAHPLRWRTCYLSVWPHMPLFKLVCGDYHEDVVLTG
;
A
#
# COMPACT_ATOMS: atom_id res chain seq x y z
N MET A 1 0.49 -53.42 -29.70
CA MET A 1 0.83 -54.03 -28.39
C MET A 1 1.84 -55.13 -28.62
N SER A 2 3.09 -54.94 -28.19
CA SER A 2 3.99 -56.02 -27.77
C SER A 2 5.10 -55.42 -26.89
N PRO A 3 5.53 -56.13 -25.83
CA PRO A 3 6.24 -55.59 -24.68
C PRO A 3 7.75 -55.86 -24.72
N GLY A 4 8.55 -55.10 -23.97
CA GLY A 4 10.00 -55.30 -23.95
C GLY A 4 10.80 -54.47 -22.94
N ARG A 5 10.43 -54.59 -21.66
CA ARG A 5 11.30 -54.51 -20.45
C ARG A 5 12.79 -54.85 -20.77
N LEU A 6 13.86 -54.20 -20.31
CA LEU A 6 14.23 -53.83 -18.93
C LEU A 6 15.68 -53.21 -18.90
N ILE A 7 15.89 -52.21 -18.02
CA ILE A 7 17.09 -51.89 -17.20
C ILE A 7 18.40 -51.48 -17.92
N ARG A 8 18.88 -50.24 -17.69
CA ARG A 8 19.98 -49.95 -16.73
C ARG A 8 20.31 -48.47 -16.63
N ALA A 9 20.31 -48.02 -15.37
CA ALA A 9 20.70 -46.72 -14.89
C ALA A 9 22.12 -46.34 -15.32
N ALA A 10 22.28 -45.08 -15.71
CA ALA A 10 23.56 -44.38 -15.67
C ALA A 10 23.35 -43.09 -14.88
N VAL A 11 23.89 -43.10 -13.68
CA VAL A 11 24.01 -42.01 -12.72
C VAL A 11 25.09 -41.06 -13.21
N VAL A 12 24.78 -39.76 -13.35
CA VAL A 12 25.77 -38.67 -13.35
C VAL A 12 25.10 -37.46 -12.67
N LEU A 13 25.22 -37.29 -11.35
CA LEU A 13 26.25 -36.56 -10.59
C LEU A 13 26.34 -35.04 -10.91
N GLY A 14 26.01 -34.24 -9.89
CA GLY A 14 26.36 -32.81 -9.74
C GLY A 14 25.43 -31.86 -10.49
N VAL A 15 24.65 -30.99 -9.88
CA VAL A 15 25.04 -30.00 -8.87
C VAL A 15 23.81 -29.73 -7.98
N VAL A 16 23.84 -30.23 -6.74
CA VAL A 16 22.98 -29.67 -5.68
C VAL A 16 23.66 -28.37 -5.29
N ALA A 17 23.26 -27.28 -5.94
CA ALA A 17 23.53 -25.95 -5.43
C ALA A 17 22.78 -25.87 -4.10
N LEU A 18 23.55 -25.77 -3.01
CA LEU A 18 23.03 -25.44 -1.69
C LEU A 18 22.21 -24.15 -1.81
N LEU A 19 20.90 -24.28 -1.93
CA LEU A 19 19.97 -23.24 -1.52
C LEU A 19 19.97 -23.24 0.00
N LEU A 20 21.03 -22.66 0.56
CA LEU A 20 20.97 -22.13 1.91
C LEU A 20 19.76 -21.18 1.95
N PRO A 21 18.79 -21.37 2.85
CA PRO A 21 17.85 -20.31 3.14
C PRO A 21 18.68 -19.19 3.77
N THR A 22 19.13 -18.24 2.95
CA THR A 22 19.50 -16.93 3.46
C THR A 22 18.22 -16.36 4.03
N THR A 23 18.04 -16.53 5.34
CA THR A 23 17.17 -15.69 6.14
C THR A 23 17.75 -14.29 6.03
N ALA A 24 17.39 -13.59 4.95
CA ALA A 24 17.49 -12.15 4.89
C ALA A 24 16.63 -11.66 6.05
N ARG A 25 17.29 -11.42 7.18
CA ARG A 25 16.71 -10.68 8.29
C ARG A 25 16.43 -9.31 7.69
N ALA A 26 15.19 -9.10 7.25
CA ALA A 26 14.69 -7.77 6.97
C ALA A 26 15.08 -6.94 8.20
N ALA A 27 15.95 -5.96 8.00
CA ALA A 27 16.26 -5.01 9.04
C ALA A 27 14.91 -4.43 9.46
N ALA A 28 14.53 -4.65 10.73
CA ALA A 28 13.40 -3.93 11.29
C ALA A 28 13.70 -2.45 11.07
N PRO A 29 12.80 -1.68 10.43
CA PRO A 29 13.04 -0.27 10.20
C PRO A 29 13.43 0.35 11.53
N GLY A 30 14.56 1.08 11.52
CA GLY A 30 14.96 1.81 12.70
C GLY A 30 13.87 2.83 13.05
N PRO A 31 13.85 3.37 14.28
CA PRO A 31 12.87 4.39 14.68
C PRO A 31 12.91 5.67 13.81
N ALA A 32 13.87 5.82 12.89
CA ALA A 32 13.97 6.91 11.93
C ALA A 32 13.29 6.65 10.56
N ASP A 33 12.89 5.41 10.25
CA ASP A 33 12.41 5.02 8.92
C ASP A 33 10.89 4.79 8.85
N VAL A 34 10.17 4.99 9.95
CA VAL A 34 8.71 4.86 9.95
C VAL A 34 8.11 6.10 9.24
N PRO A 35 7.40 5.93 8.11
CA PRO A 35 6.77 7.05 7.43
C PRO A 35 5.82 7.79 8.38
N ARG A 36 5.91 9.12 8.40
CA ARG A 36 5.07 9.99 9.26
C ARG A 36 3.57 9.76 9.05
N ILE A 37 3.21 9.57 7.79
CA ILE A 37 1.89 9.11 7.35
C ILE A 37 2.09 7.96 6.37
N GLU A 38 1.37 6.88 6.60
CA GLU A 38 1.31 5.71 5.72
C GLU A 38 -0.07 5.67 5.08
N VAL A 39 -0.09 5.43 3.78
CA VAL A 39 -1.33 5.26 3.02
C VAL A 39 -1.24 3.96 2.26
N ARG A 40 -2.17 3.06 2.53
CA ARG A 40 -2.36 1.83 1.75
C ARG A 40 -3.72 1.87 1.09
N TYR A 41 -3.74 1.68 -0.21
CA TYR A 41 -4.97 1.42 -0.94
C TYR A 41 -5.14 -0.09 -1.09
N ASN A 42 -6.34 -0.60 -0.79
CA ASN A 42 -6.71 -1.99 -1.02
C ASN A 42 -7.61 -2.04 -2.25
N ALA A 43 -7.05 -2.56 -3.35
CA ALA A 43 -7.79 -2.68 -4.59
C ALA A 43 -8.72 -3.90 -4.49
N GLY A 44 -10.03 -3.69 -4.65
CA GLY A 44 -11.00 -4.74 -4.35
C GLY A 44 -10.86 -5.27 -2.92
N ASP A 45 -10.97 -6.59 -2.71
CA ASP A 45 -11.13 -7.20 -1.36
C ASP A 45 -9.83 -7.79 -0.78
N GLU A 46 -8.70 -7.11 -1.00
CA GLU A 46 -7.38 -7.56 -0.50
C GLU A 46 -7.27 -7.55 1.03
N ASP A 47 -8.08 -6.72 1.70
CA ASP A 47 -8.16 -6.63 3.15
C ASP A 47 -9.63 -6.68 3.60
N PRO A 48 -10.13 -7.87 4.00
CA PRO A 48 -11.52 -8.04 4.42
C PRO A 48 -11.92 -7.17 5.62
N ALA A 49 -10.97 -6.75 6.46
CA ALA A 49 -11.25 -5.89 7.60
C ALA A 49 -11.44 -4.43 7.18
N ALA A 50 -10.76 -4.00 6.11
CA ALA A 50 -10.90 -2.66 5.54
C ALA A 50 -12.06 -2.56 4.54
N GLY A 51 -12.46 -3.70 3.95
CA GLY A 51 -13.47 -3.78 2.90
C GLY A 51 -12.93 -3.29 1.55
N PRO A 52 -13.76 -3.41 0.49
CA PRO A 52 -13.28 -3.19 -0.86
C PRO A 52 -13.00 -1.72 -1.18
N ASN A 53 -12.07 -1.51 -2.12
CA ASN A 53 -11.67 -0.19 -2.63
C ASN A 53 -11.46 0.81 -1.48
N SER A 54 -10.62 0.45 -0.52
CA SER A 54 -10.47 1.19 0.74
C SER A 54 -9.10 1.86 0.85
N LEU A 55 -9.10 3.10 1.34
CA LEU A 55 -7.88 3.79 1.77
C LEU A 55 -7.72 3.60 3.28
N VAL A 56 -6.63 2.92 3.66
CA VAL A 56 -6.19 2.77 5.05
C VAL A 56 -5.06 3.77 5.28
N VAL A 57 -5.32 4.75 6.13
CA VAL A 57 -4.42 5.87 6.42
C VAL A 57 -3.99 5.82 7.88
N THR A 58 -2.71 5.59 8.10
CA THR A 58 -2.11 5.54 9.45
C THR A 58 -1.22 6.75 9.66
N ARG A 59 -1.43 7.48 10.76
CA ARG A 59 -0.55 8.58 11.15
C ARG A 59 0.29 8.19 12.33
N ASN A 60 1.60 8.14 12.11
CA ASN A 60 2.59 7.72 13.11
C ASN A 60 3.19 8.91 13.88
N ASP A 61 3.16 10.12 13.32
CA ASP A 61 3.70 11.33 13.94
C ASP A 61 2.64 12.24 14.59
N CYS A 62 3.05 13.08 15.55
CA CYS A 62 2.18 14.09 16.16
C CYS A 62 2.52 15.54 15.72
N ASP A 63 3.63 15.73 15.01
CA ASP A 63 4.27 17.05 14.87
C ASP A 63 3.49 18.03 13.99
N MET A 64 2.82 17.53 12.94
CA MET A 64 2.07 18.35 11.99
C MET A 64 0.71 17.73 11.70
N VAL A 65 -0.27 18.56 11.34
CA VAL A 65 -1.55 18.05 10.87
C VAL A 65 -1.37 17.49 9.47
N TRP A 66 -1.49 16.17 9.34
CA TRP A 66 -1.48 15.47 8.07
C TRP A 66 -2.89 15.13 7.58
N LEU A 67 -3.05 15.07 6.28
CA LEU A 67 -4.27 14.65 5.61
C LEU A 67 -3.96 13.95 4.28
N VAL A 68 -4.91 13.17 3.80
CA VAL A 68 -4.87 12.54 2.48
C VAL A 68 -6.04 13.06 1.68
N ASP A 69 -5.76 13.77 0.60
CA ASP A 69 -6.78 14.15 -0.39
C ASP A 69 -6.89 13.04 -1.42
N TYR A 70 -8.10 12.65 -1.80
CA TYR A 70 -8.36 11.66 -2.85
C TYR A 70 -9.45 12.12 -3.80
N THR A 71 -9.40 11.62 -5.04
CA THR A 71 -10.41 11.80 -6.08
C THR A 71 -10.50 10.56 -6.93
N TRP A 72 -11.73 10.19 -7.28
CA TRP A 72 -12.05 9.18 -8.27
C TRP A 72 -13.40 9.56 -8.93
N ASP A 73 -13.83 8.85 -9.96
CA ASP A 73 -15.02 9.22 -10.74
C ASP A 73 -16.31 9.36 -9.90
N GLY A 74 -16.47 8.57 -8.84
CA GLY A 74 -17.61 8.64 -7.94
C GLY A 74 -17.51 9.71 -6.84
N GLY A 75 -16.37 10.38 -6.67
CA GLY A 75 -16.25 11.48 -5.72
C GLY A 75 -14.83 11.89 -5.33
N GLN A 76 -14.77 12.94 -4.52
CA GLN A 76 -13.54 13.44 -3.92
C GLN A 76 -13.72 13.61 -2.42
N GLY A 77 -12.63 13.50 -1.67
CA GLY A 77 -12.68 13.62 -0.23
C GLY A 77 -11.32 13.80 0.41
N ARG A 78 -11.36 13.83 1.74
CA ARG A 78 -10.19 14.05 2.59
C ARG A 78 -10.26 13.14 3.81
N VAL A 79 -9.16 12.44 4.07
CA VAL A 79 -8.96 11.65 5.28
C VAL A 79 -7.98 12.37 6.17
N GLN A 80 -8.38 12.67 7.41
CA GLN A 80 -7.53 13.33 8.40
C GLN A 80 -7.47 12.46 9.65
N PRO A 81 -6.51 11.52 9.76
CA PRO A 81 -6.28 10.76 10.98
C PRO A 81 -5.74 11.68 12.10
N GLN A 82 -6.18 11.43 13.33
CA GLN A 82 -5.53 11.98 14.52
C GLN A 82 -4.14 11.35 14.72
N CYS A 83 -3.33 11.93 15.60
CA CYS A 83 -2.02 11.35 15.89
C CYS A 83 -2.17 9.93 16.48
N GLY A 84 -1.42 8.97 15.95
CA GLY A 84 -1.47 7.57 16.36
C GLY A 84 -2.73 6.83 15.92
N GLU A 85 -3.58 7.46 15.09
CA GLU A 85 -4.81 6.86 14.60
C GLU A 85 -4.60 6.19 13.23
N THR A 86 -5.28 5.06 13.02
CA THR A 86 -5.52 4.49 11.70
C THR A 86 -6.97 4.73 11.31
N ARG A 87 -7.20 5.34 10.15
CA ARG A 87 -8.53 5.52 9.57
C ARG A 87 -8.67 4.74 8.28
N THR A 88 -9.81 4.08 8.13
CA THR A 88 -10.18 3.40 6.89
C THR A 88 -11.36 4.12 6.26
N VAL A 89 -11.28 4.38 4.97
CA VAL A 89 -12.39 4.93 4.17
C VAL A 89 -12.62 4.02 2.97
N SER A 90 -13.82 3.44 2.88
CA SER A 90 -14.25 2.73 1.68
C SER A 90 -14.74 3.74 0.63
N LEU A 91 -14.20 3.64 -0.58
CA LEU A 91 -14.51 4.55 -1.68
C LEU A 91 -15.74 4.11 -2.45
N ALA A 92 -15.86 2.81 -2.72
CA ALA A 92 -16.92 2.23 -3.53
C ALA A 92 -17.11 0.73 -3.23
N PRO A 93 -18.32 0.18 -3.40
CA PRO A 93 -18.50 -1.27 -3.45
C PRO A 93 -17.70 -1.88 -4.61
N LEU A 94 -17.34 -3.15 -4.47
CA LEU A 94 -16.61 -3.90 -5.50
C LEU A 94 -17.49 -4.12 -6.75
N GLY A 95 -16.93 -3.83 -7.92
CA GLY A 95 -17.51 -4.13 -9.21
C GLY A 95 -16.44 -4.47 -10.26
N SER A 96 -16.78 -4.31 -11.54
CA SER A 96 -15.91 -4.69 -12.67
C SER A 96 -15.35 -3.50 -13.47
N ASP A 97 -15.95 -2.33 -13.34
CA ASP A 97 -15.62 -1.14 -14.10
C ASP A 97 -14.47 -0.39 -13.42
N ALA A 98 -13.45 -0.08 -14.22
CA ALA A 98 -12.23 0.55 -13.75
C ALA A 98 -12.31 2.07 -13.83
N HIS A 99 -12.22 2.72 -12.67
CA HIS A 99 -12.22 4.18 -12.56
C HIS A 99 -10.90 4.68 -11.99
N PRO A 100 -10.30 5.74 -12.55
CA PRO A 100 -9.03 6.26 -12.07
C PRO A 100 -9.17 6.80 -10.64
N LEU A 101 -8.28 6.36 -9.77
CA LEU A 101 -8.11 6.87 -8.41
C LEU A 101 -6.83 7.67 -8.34
N ARG A 102 -6.89 8.85 -7.74
CA ARG A 102 -5.72 9.68 -7.44
C ARG A 102 -5.77 10.15 -6.01
N TRP A 103 -4.66 10.05 -5.29
CA TRP A 103 -4.56 10.55 -3.92
C TRP A 103 -3.18 11.11 -3.64
N ARG A 104 -3.07 11.97 -2.63
CA ARG A 104 -1.80 12.56 -2.21
C ARG A 104 -1.83 12.87 -0.72
N THR A 105 -0.67 12.84 -0.11
CA THR A 105 -0.49 13.28 1.27
C THR A 105 -0.24 14.77 1.30
N CYS A 106 -0.83 15.45 2.28
CA CYS A 106 -0.59 16.86 2.54
C CYS A 106 -0.41 17.11 4.04
N TYR A 107 0.26 18.20 4.39
CA TYR A 107 0.35 18.68 5.76
C TYR A 107 0.12 20.18 5.85
N LEU A 108 -0.39 20.61 7.00
CA LEU A 108 -0.48 22.03 7.33
C LEU A 108 0.85 22.52 7.88
N SER A 109 1.39 23.55 7.24
CA SER A 109 2.59 24.25 7.64
C SER A 109 2.25 25.71 7.96
N VAL A 110 2.92 26.30 8.93
CA VAL A 110 2.75 27.73 9.27
C VAL A 110 3.70 28.55 8.41
N TRP A 111 3.21 29.66 7.85
CA TRP A 111 4.09 30.62 7.18
C TRP A 111 5.09 31.23 8.18
N PRO A 112 6.39 31.31 7.85
CA PRO A 112 7.42 31.78 8.80
C PRO A 112 7.20 33.21 9.32
N HIS A 113 6.50 34.06 8.56
CA HIS A 113 6.40 35.50 8.82
C HIS A 113 4.98 36.01 9.07
N MET A 114 3.95 35.17 8.91
CA MET A 114 2.56 35.50 9.23
C MET A 114 1.83 34.24 9.73
N PRO A 115 0.88 34.33 10.67
CA PRO A 115 0.15 33.19 11.23
C PRO A 115 -0.90 32.64 10.25
N LEU A 116 -0.54 32.51 8.97
CA LEU A 116 -1.34 31.88 7.94
C LEU A 116 -0.86 30.44 7.78
N PHE A 117 -1.80 29.51 7.81
CA PHE A 117 -1.53 28.13 7.46
C PHE A 117 -1.46 28.00 5.94
N LYS A 118 -0.48 27.24 5.45
CA LYS A 118 -0.45 26.73 4.08
C LYS A 118 -0.60 25.23 4.09
N LEU A 119 -1.31 24.72 3.10
CA LEU A 119 -1.34 23.29 2.82
C LEU A 119 -0.19 22.97 1.85
N VAL A 120 0.71 22.08 2.26
CA VAL A 120 1.78 21.56 1.42
C VAL A 120 1.44 20.13 1.07
N CYS A 121 1.35 19.82 -0.22
CA CYS A 121 1.02 18.49 -0.71
C CYS A 121 2.19 17.89 -1.48
N GLY A 122 2.35 16.57 -1.36
CA GLY A 122 3.23 15.80 -2.23
C GLY A 122 2.60 15.53 -3.61
N ASP A 123 3.26 14.64 -4.35
CA ASP A 123 2.78 14.17 -5.64
C ASP A 123 1.53 13.31 -5.53
N TYR A 124 0.82 13.17 -6.64
CA TYR A 124 -0.28 12.22 -6.74
C TYR A 124 0.25 10.81 -6.92
N HIS A 125 -0.30 9.90 -6.13
CA HIS A 125 -0.33 8.47 -6.39
C HIS A 125 -1.58 8.15 -7.22
N GLU A 126 -1.46 7.15 -8.08
CA GLU A 126 -2.50 6.77 -9.02
C GLU A 126 -2.75 5.27 -8.95
N ASP A 127 -4.02 4.87 -9.04
CA ASP A 127 -4.49 3.48 -9.02
C ASP A 127 -5.91 3.42 -9.61
N VAL A 128 -6.64 2.35 -9.38
CA VAL A 128 -7.96 2.10 -9.95
C VAL A 128 -8.95 1.67 -8.85
N VAL A 129 -10.13 2.29 -8.87
CA VAL A 129 -11.32 1.83 -8.14
C VAL A 129 -12.12 0.92 -9.06
N LEU A 130 -12.37 -0.32 -8.61
CA LEU A 130 -13.19 -1.28 -9.33
C LEU A 130 -14.62 -1.23 -8.81
N THR A 131 -15.55 -0.65 -9.57
CA THR A 131 -16.96 -0.47 -9.18
C THR A 131 -17.92 -0.81 -10.32
N GLY A 132 -19.24 -0.66 -10.16
CA GLY A 132 -20.25 -1.08 -11.15
C GLY A 132 -21.63 -0.49 -10.90
#